data_AF-A0A034VUA3-F1
#
_entry.id   AF-A0A034VUA3-F1
#
_cell.length_a   1.000
_cell.length_b   1.000
_cell.length_c   1.000
_cell.angle_alpha   90.00
_cell.angle_beta   90.00
_cell.angle_gamma   90.00
#
_symmetry.space_group_name_H-M   'P 1'
#
loop_
_entity.id
_entity.type
_entity.pdbx_description
1 polymer ?
#
loop_
_entity_poly.entity_id
_entity_poly.type
_entity_poly.pdbx_seq_one_letter_code
_entity_poly.pdbx_strand_id
1 'polypeptide(L)'
;MGGGVQEFRMYDVGGQRDQRNKWIQVFEGIQAVLFLISCGDFDQSLREDPRQNRLQEALNLFRSVWQNRFLASAGFIVFLNKQDVMERKIRAGKHIVDYFPDFEDFCNSPQEGNYFDESDWTKRFIQHKLIDITREPFKRNSRNNIDYSRRECYYHFTVATDTSCVRKVFNDVHQMILHQNMKLMGLL
;
A
#
# COMPACT_ATOMS: atom_id res chain seq x y z
N MET A 1 -4.29 24.66 26.70
CA MET A 1 -5.05 24.09 25.56
C MET A 1 -5.16 22.60 25.81
N GLY A 2 -6.38 22.10 26.03
CA GLY A 2 -6.61 20.75 26.56
C GLY A 2 -6.20 19.66 25.58
N GLY A 3 -5.30 18.77 26.01
CA GLY A 3 -4.94 17.59 25.24
C GLY A 3 -6.10 16.59 25.25
N GLY A 4 -6.72 16.37 24.09
CA GLY A 4 -7.66 15.28 23.91
C GLY A 4 -6.93 13.94 23.90
N VAL A 5 -7.54 12.91 24.50
CA VAL A 5 -7.08 11.53 24.39
C VAL A 5 -7.75 10.91 23.17
N GLN A 6 -6.97 10.42 22.21
CA GLN A 6 -7.47 9.69 21.04
C GLN A 6 -7.22 8.19 21.25
N GLU A 7 -8.29 7.39 21.28
CA GLU A 7 -8.19 5.94 21.33
C GLU A 7 -7.92 5.39 19.92
N PHE A 8 -6.94 4.48 19.82
CA PHE A 8 -6.62 3.75 18.59
C PHE A 8 -6.82 2.26 18.82
N ARG A 9 -7.57 1.61 17.92
CA ARG A 9 -7.77 0.16 17.94
C ARG A 9 -7.17 -0.43 16.68
N MET A 10 -6.22 -1.36 16.86
CA MET A 10 -5.55 -2.04 15.76
C MET A 10 -5.98 -3.51 15.74
N TYR A 11 -6.39 -3.98 14.57
CA TYR A 11 -6.77 -5.38 14.35
C TYR A 11 -5.77 -6.01 13.37
N ASP A 12 -5.07 -7.05 13.80
CA ASP A 12 -4.18 -7.82 12.93
C ASP A 12 -4.97 -8.95 12.27
N VAL A 13 -4.83 -9.08 10.95
CA VAL A 13 -5.53 -10.07 10.14
C VAL A 13 -4.52 -10.91 9.35
N GLY A 14 -4.70 -12.22 9.34
CA GLY A 14 -3.79 -13.13 8.64
C GLY A 14 -3.74 -12.85 7.13
N GLY A 15 -2.53 -12.68 6.59
CA GLY A 15 -2.27 -12.36 5.17
C GLY A 15 -2.37 -13.54 4.18
N GLN A 16 -2.34 -14.77 4.69
CA GLN A 16 -2.40 -16.00 3.88
C GLN A 16 -3.78 -16.15 3.22
N ARG A 17 -3.81 -16.72 2.01
CA ARG A 17 -5.03 -16.82 1.17
C ARG A 17 -6.23 -17.40 1.95
N ASP A 18 -6.02 -18.47 2.71
CA ASP A 18 -7.09 -19.16 3.46
C ASP A 18 -7.65 -18.35 4.64
N GLN A 19 -6.96 -17.30 5.09
CA GLN A 19 -7.42 -16.43 6.17
C GLN A 19 -8.23 -15.24 5.67
N ARG A 20 -8.13 -14.89 4.37
CA ARG A 20 -8.71 -13.64 3.82
C ARG A 20 -10.23 -13.61 3.84
N ASN A 21 -10.88 -14.76 3.79
CA ASN A 21 -12.34 -14.86 3.87
C ASN A 21 -12.91 -14.35 5.20
N LYS A 22 -12.07 -14.22 6.24
CA LYS A 22 -12.47 -13.73 7.57
C LYS A 22 -12.33 -12.21 7.71
N TRP A 23 -11.62 -11.54 6.79
CA TRP A 23 -11.32 -10.11 6.91
C TRP A 23 -12.57 -9.23 6.98
N ILE A 24 -13.65 -9.64 6.30
CA ILE A 24 -14.92 -8.92 6.30
C ILE A 24 -15.49 -8.71 7.72
N GLN A 25 -15.13 -9.58 8.68
CA GLN A 25 -15.60 -9.51 10.06
C GLN A 25 -15.08 -8.28 10.82
N VAL A 26 -14.04 -7.62 10.32
CA VAL A 26 -13.43 -6.44 10.97
C VAL A 26 -13.52 -5.17 10.12
N PHE A 27 -14.17 -5.19 8.95
CA PHE A 27 -14.18 -4.05 8.03
C PHE A 27 -15.16 -2.94 8.43
N GLU A 28 -16.18 -3.25 9.24
CA GLU A 28 -17.14 -2.24 9.68
C GLU A 28 -16.47 -1.21 10.60
N GLY A 29 -16.58 0.07 10.25
CA GLY A 29 -16.05 1.18 11.05
C GLY A 29 -14.53 1.41 10.93
N ILE A 30 -13.83 0.73 10.02
CA ILE A 30 -12.38 0.97 9.81
C ILE A 30 -12.15 2.34 9.17
N GLN A 31 -11.38 3.18 9.86
CA GLN A 31 -10.96 4.50 9.38
C GLN A 31 -9.74 4.43 8.45
N ALA A 32 -8.80 3.52 8.73
CA ALA A 32 -7.57 3.38 7.96
C ALA A 32 -7.13 1.92 7.85
N VAL A 33 -6.60 1.56 6.68
CA VAL A 33 -5.97 0.26 6.41
C VAL A 33 -4.46 0.45 6.39
N LEU A 34 -3.76 -0.26 7.29
CA LEU A 34 -2.31 -0.43 7.20
C LEU A 34 -2.00 -1.66 6.33
N PHE A 35 -1.49 -1.44 5.12
CA PHE A 35 -1.17 -2.50 4.17
C PHE A 35 0.34 -2.68 4.07
N LEU A 36 0.85 -3.89 4.28
CA LEU A 36 2.28 -4.18 4.23
C LEU A 36 2.61 -4.97 2.96
N ILE A 37 3.64 -4.51 2.23
CA ILE A 37 4.19 -5.16 1.05
C ILE A 37 5.67 -5.45 1.30
N SER A 38 6.10 -6.67 1.01
CA SER A 38 7.52 -7.00 1.03
C SER A 38 8.15 -6.71 -0.33
N CYS A 39 8.88 -5.60 -0.46
CA CYS A 39 9.60 -5.27 -1.69
C CYS A 39 10.68 -6.30 -1.99
N GLY A 40 11.31 -6.86 -0.96
CA GLY A 40 12.34 -7.90 -1.11
C GLY A 40 11.83 -9.25 -1.60
N ASP A 41 10.53 -9.44 -1.81
CA ASP A 41 9.96 -10.71 -2.29
C ASP A 41 9.74 -10.70 -3.83
N PHE A 42 10.30 -9.73 -4.56
CA PHE A 42 10.13 -9.56 -6.02
C PHE A 42 10.59 -10.76 -6.85
N ASP A 43 11.54 -11.56 -6.35
CA ASP A 43 12.12 -12.73 -7.00
C ASP A 43 11.59 -14.06 -6.42
N GLN A 44 10.55 -14.02 -5.58
CA GLN A 44 10.03 -15.20 -4.87
C GLN A 44 8.65 -15.59 -5.36
N SER A 45 8.33 -16.88 -5.25
CA SER A 45 6.97 -17.41 -5.45
C SER A 45 6.26 -17.66 -4.11
N LEU A 46 4.93 -17.70 -4.11
CA LEU A 46 4.14 -18.01 -2.91
C LEU A 46 4.46 -19.43 -2.41
N ARG A 47 4.33 -19.64 -1.09
CA ARG A 47 4.48 -20.97 -0.51
C ARG A 47 3.32 -21.87 -0.89
N GLU A 48 2.12 -21.28 -0.95
CA GLU A 48 0.85 -21.92 -1.27
C GLU A 48 0.69 -22.17 -2.78
N ASP A 49 1.41 -21.43 -3.61
CA ASP A 49 1.32 -21.48 -5.07
C ASP A 49 2.66 -21.09 -5.73
N PRO A 50 3.52 -22.07 -6.05
CA PRO A 50 4.85 -21.82 -6.63
C PRO A 50 4.83 -21.18 -8.03
N ARG A 51 3.67 -21.06 -8.68
CA ARG A 51 3.55 -20.41 -9.99
C ARG A 51 3.30 -18.91 -9.88
N GLN A 52 2.95 -18.44 -8.69
CA GLN A 52 2.57 -17.05 -8.45
C GLN A 52 3.70 -16.30 -7.76
N ASN A 53 4.20 -15.24 -8.40
CA ASN A 53 5.16 -14.32 -7.79
C ASN A 53 4.55 -13.60 -6.57
N ARG A 54 5.32 -13.48 -5.48
CA ARG A 54 4.84 -12.92 -4.19
C ARG A 54 4.55 -11.43 -4.27
N LEU A 55 5.39 -10.65 -4.95
CA LEU A 55 5.16 -9.22 -5.13
C LEU A 55 3.93 -8.98 -6.02
N GLN A 56 3.78 -9.75 -7.10
CA GLN A 56 2.61 -9.67 -7.96
C GLN A 56 1.32 -10.03 -7.21
N GLU A 57 1.35 -11.07 -6.36
CA GLU A 57 0.23 -11.38 -5.46
C GLU A 57 -0.09 -10.23 -4.50
N ALA A 58 0.93 -9.58 -3.92
CA ALA A 58 0.73 -8.44 -3.02
C ALA A 58 0.08 -7.26 -3.75
N LEU A 59 0.48 -6.96 -4.99
CA LEU A 59 -0.17 -5.96 -5.84
C LEU A 59 -1.62 -6.31 -6.16
N ASN A 60 -1.89 -7.58 -6.51
CA ASN A 60 -3.26 -8.06 -6.79
C ASN A 60 -4.16 -7.99 -5.55
N LEU A 61 -3.61 -8.34 -4.38
CA LEU A 61 -4.30 -8.24 -3.11
C LEU A 61 -4.58 -6.76 -2.77
N PHE A 62 -3.59 -5.88 -2.91
CA PHE A 62 -3.77 -4.44 -2.70
C PHE A 62 -4.90 -3.89 -3.57
N ARG A 63 -4.90 -4.20 -4.88
CA ARG A 63 -6.00 -3.82 -5.80
C ARG A 63 -7.36 -4.33 -5.30
N SER A 64 -7.42 -5.57 -4.81
CA SER A 64 -8.67 -6.15 -4.30
C SER A 64 -9.17 -5.47 -3.02
N VAL A 65 -8.26 -5.12 -2.09
CA VAL A 65 -8.58 -4.40 -0.85
C VAL A 65 -8.97 -2.96 -1.14
N TRP A 66 -8.23 -2.28 -2.02
CA TRP A 66 -8.57 -0.95 -2.52
C TRP A 66 -9.97 -0.97 -3.15
N GLN A 67 -10.25 -1.86 -4.09
CA GLN A 67 -11.57 -1.93 -4.75
C GLN A 67 -12.70 -2.46 -3.85
N ASN A 68 -12.44 -2.79 -2.58
CA ASN A 68 -13.44 -3.32 -1.69
C ASN A 68 -14.44 -2.24 -1.23
N ARG A 69 -15.72 -2.46 -1.53
CA ARG A 69 -16.82 -1.54 -1.17
C ARG A 69 -16.97 -1.30 0.34
N PHE A 70 -16.59 -2.27 1.18
CA PHE A 70 -16.68 -2.14 2.63
C PHE A 70 -15.56 -1.26 3.20
N LEU A 71 -14.54 -0.96 2.39
CA LEU A 71 -13.43 -0.05 2.70
C LEU A 71 -13.48 1.20 1.82
N ALA A 72 -14.64 1.52 1.27
CA ALA A 72 -14.80 2.64 0.33
C ALA A 72 -14.47 4.01 0.96
N SER A 73 -14.64 4.17 2.27
CA SER A 73 -14.32 5.40 3.00
C SER A 73 -13.00 5.36 3.77
N ALA A 74 -12.34 4.19 3.84
CA ALA A 74 -11.12 4.03 4.62
C ALA A 74 -9.93 4.66 3.88
N GLY A 75 -9.09 5.38 4.63
CA GLY A 75 -7.76 5.78 4.17
C GLY A 75 -6.80 4.59 4.13
N PHE A 76 -5.71 4.73 3.38
CA PHE A 76 -4.70 3.69 3.26
C PHE A 76 -3.32 4.21 3.66
N ILE A 77 -2.60 3.39 4.41
CA ILE A 77 -1.19 3.59 4.75
C ILE A 77 -0.48 2.34 4.24
N VAL A 78 0.38 2.50 3.24
CA VAL A 78 1.09 1.39 2.61
C VAL A 78 2.56 1.40 3.01
N PHE A 79 2.99 0.34 3.66
CA PHE A 79 4.38 0.11 3.99
C PHE A 79 5.03 -0.76 2.91
N LEU A 80 5.89 -0.13 2.12
CA LEU A 80 6.83 -0.80 1.23
C LEU A 80 8.01 -1.27 2.09
N ASN A 81 7.86 -2.45 2.69
CA ASN A 81 8.76 -3.01 3.71
C ASN A 81 9.86 -3.88 3.09
N LYS A 82 10.84 -4.25 3.91
CA LYS A 82 12.04 -5.04 3.54
C LYS A 82 12.88 -4.38 2.45
N GLN A 83 13.03 -3.06 2.53
CA GLN A 83 13.89 -2.29 1.64
C GLN A 83 15.34 -2.78 1.68
N ASP A 84 15.83 -3.14 2.86
CA ASP A 84 17.16 -3.70 3.10
C ASP A 84 17.37 -5.04 2.36
N VAL A 85 16.33 -5.90 2.32
CA VAL A 85 16.39 -7.19 1.65
C VAL A 85 16.39 -7.01 0.13
N MET A 86 15.54 -6.11 -0.37
CA MET A 86 15.48 -5.77 -1.79
C MET A 86 16.82 -5.22 -2.28
N GLU A 87 17.38 -4.21 -1.60
CA GLU A 87 18.68 -3.63 -1.92
C GLU A 87 19.79 -4.68 -1.93
N ARG A 88 19.80 -5.58 -0.93
CA ARG A 88 20.79 -6.67 -0.84
C ARG A 88 20.71 -7.62 -2.03
N LYS A 89 19.49 -7.95 -2.49
CA LYS A 89 19.29 -8.85 -3.63
C LYS A 89 19.73 -8.20 -4.93
N ILE A 90 19.40 -6.93 -5.13
CA ILE A 90 19.85 -6.17 -6.30
C ILE A 90 21.38 -6.12 -6.36
N ARG A 91 22.04 -5.79 -5.24
CA ARG A 91 23.51 -5.83 -5.15
C ARG A 91 24.11 -7.22 -5.38
N ALA A 92 23.34 -8.29 -5.14
CA ALA A 92 23.74 -9.67 -5.40
C ALA A 92 23.46 -10.13 -6.84
N GLY A 93 23.04 -9.23 -7.74
CA GLY A 93 22.79 -9.53 -9.16
C GLY A 93 21.40 -10.11 -9.44
N LYS A 94 20.42 -9.88 -8.57
CA LYS A 94 19.01 -10.15 -8.87
C LYS A 94 18.34 -8.89 -9.39
N HIS A 95 17.82 -8.93 -10.61
CA HIS A 95 17.22 -7.77 -11.24
C HIS A 95 15.70 -7.90 -11.25
N ILE A 96 14.99 -6.79 -10.99
CA ILE A 96 13.53 -6.82 -10.97
C ILE A 96 12.93 -7.05 -12.36
N VAL A 97 13.63 -6.61 -13.42
CA VAL A 97 13.21 -6.76 -14.83
C VAL A 97 12.99 -8.22 -15.22
N ASP A 98 13.75 -9.15 -14.61
CA ASP A 98 13.61 -10.59 -14.86
C ASP A 98 12.23 -11.15 -14.43
N TYR A 99 11.54 -10.45 -13.53
CA TYR A 99 10.25 -10.85 -12.96
C TYR A 99 9.12 -9.88 -13.36
N PHE A 100 9.46 -8.63 -13.64
CA PHE A 100 8.57 -7.54 -14.04
C PHE A 100 9.15 -6.82 -15.27
N PRO A 101 8.94 -7.34 -16.49
CA PRO A 101 9.55 -6.79 -17.71
C PRO A 101 9.17 -5.33 -17.98
N ASP A 102 7.99 -4.92 -17.53
CA ASP A 102 7.48 -3.54 -17.61
C ASP A 102 8.24 -2.54 -16.71
N PHE A 103 9.25 -3.01 -15.96
CA PHE A 103 10.24 -2.16 -15.32
C PHE A 103 11.07 -1.36 -16.33
N GLU A 104 11.40 -1.95 -17.47
CA GLU A 104 12.21 -1.27 -18.50
C GLU A 104 11.44 -0.08 -19.10
N ASP A 105 10.15 -0.27 -19.39
CA ASP A 105 9.26 0.81 -19.85
C ASP A 105 9.17 1.94 -18.81
N PHE A 106 9.08 1.58 -17.52
CA PHE A 106 9.09 2.56 -16.44
C PHE A 106 10.40 3.37 -16.43
N CYS A 107 11.56 2.72 -16.52
CA CYS A 107 12.86 3.40 -16.57
C CYS A 107 12.99 4.36 -17.78
N ASN A 108 12.37 4.02 -18.91
CA ASN A 108 12.44 4.81 -20.13
C ASN A 108 11.41 5.96 -20.21
N SER A 109 10.40 5.96 -19.34
CA SER A 109 9.40 7.03 -19.32
C SER A 109 9.91 8.32 -18.66
N PRO A 110 9.41 9.52 -19.03
CA PRO A 110 9.89 10.77 -18.47
C PRO A 110 9.61 10.85 -16.97
N GLN A 111 10.67 11.00 -16.16
CA GLN A 111 10.53 11.01 -14.70
C GLN A 111 10.89 12.32 -14.04
N GLU A 112 10.10 12.68 -13.03
CA GLU A 112 10.39 13.75 -12.09
C GLU A 112 11.27 13.20 -10.96
N GLY A 113 12.59 13.19 -11.15
CA GLY A 113 13.53 12.83 -10.08
C GLY A 113 14.90 12.35 -10.56
N ASN A 114 15.90 12.50 -9.68
CA ASN A 114 17.21 11.89 -9.86
C ASN A 114 17.21 10.52 -9.15
N TYR A 115 17.33 9.44 -9.92
CA TYR A 115 17.49 8.09 -9.39
C TYR A 115 18.94 7.65 -9.56
N PHE A 116 19.55 7.17 -8.48
CA PHE A 116 20.99 6.97 -8.43
C PHE A 116 21.41 5.55 -8.81
N ASP A 117 20.59 4.55 -8.48
CA ASP A 117 20.86 3.15 -8.75
C ASP A 117 19.57 2.33 -9.00
N GLU A 118 19.73 1.07 -9.40
CA GLU A 118 18.62 0.14 -9.65
C GLU A 118 17.74 -0.06 -8.41
N SER A 119 18.30 0.06 -7.20
CA SER A 119 17.50 -0.07 -5.98
C SER A 119 16.52 1.08 -5.83
N ASP A 120 16.95 2.31 -6.11
CA ASP A 120 16.08 3.48 -6.10
C ASP A 120 15.01 3.40 -7.20
N TRP A 121 15.39 2.96 -8.41
CA TRP A 121 14.42 2.69 -9.48
C TRP A 121 13.40 1.63 -9.07
N THR A 122 13.84 0.53 -8.45
CA THR A 122 12.97 -0.55 -8.00
C THR A 122 11.97 -0.07 -6.95
N LYS A 123 12.41 0.73 -5.97
CA LYS A 123 11.53 1.36 -4.96
C LYS A 123 10.38 2.10 -5.61
N ARG A 124 10.73 2.94 -6.60
CA ARG A 124 9.82 3.86 -7.26
C ARG A 124 8.89 3.14 -8.22
N PHE A 125 9.39 2.13 -8.91
CA PHE A 125 8.58 1.25 -9.74
C PHE A 125 7.46 0.57 -8.93
N ILE A 126 7.80 -0.04 -7.79
CA ILE A 126 6.80 -0.71 -6.94
C ILE A 126 5.78 0.31 -6.41
N GLN A 127 6.25 1.49 -5.98
CA GLN A 127 5.37 2.58 -5.57
C GLN A 127 4.44 3.02 -6.72
N HIS A 128 4.97 3.15 -7.95
CA HIS A 128 4.21 3.54 -9.14
C HIS A 128 3.10 2.53 -9.43
N LYS A 129 3.38 1.22 -9.37
CA LYS A 129 2.37 0.17 -9.55
C LYS A 129 1.20 0.32 -8.58
N LEU A 130 1.48 0.68 -7.32
CA LEU A 130 0.42 0.93 -6.33
C LEU A 130 -0.37 2.19 -6.64
N ILE A 131 0.31 3.26 -7.04
CA ILE A 131 -0.34 4.51 -7.44
C ILE A 131 -1.27 4.27 -8.63
N ASP A 132 -0.84 3.51 -9.64
CA ASP A 132 -1.68 3.14 -10.78
C ASP A 132 -2.94 2.41 -10.33
N ILE A 133 -2.81 1.44 -9.42
CA ILE A 133 -3.95 0.75 -8.81
C ILE A 133 -4.89 1.74 -8.12
N THR A 134 -4.37 2.75 -7.42
CA THR A 134 -5.24 3.74 -6.75
C THR A 134 -5.98 4.67 -7.71
N ARG A 135 -5.46 4.84 -8.93
CA ARG A 135 -6.06 5.67 -10.00
C ARG A 135 -7.08 4.91 -10.84
N GLU A 136 -7.16 3.59 -10.71
CA GLU A 136 -8.14 2.79 -11.42
C GLU A 136 -9.58 3.20 -11.07
N PRO A 137 -10.49 3.25 -12.07
CA PRO A 137 -11.88 3.53 -11.80
C PRO A 137 -12.49 2.39 -10.97
N PHE A 138 -13.25 2.74 -9.95
CA PHE A 138 -13.98 1.74 -9.17
C PHE A 138 -14.99 1.01 -10.05
N LYS A 139 -15.02 -0.32 -9.91
CA LYS A 139 -16.02 -1.16 -10.57
C LYS A 139 -17.40 -0.74 -10.07
N ARG A 140 -18.18 -0.08 -10.93
CA ARG A 140 -19.53 0.39 -10.62
C ARG A 140 -20.44 -0.80 -10.35
N ASN A 141 -20.88 -0.96 -9.10
CA ASN A 141 -22.06 -1.75 -8.81
C ASN A 141 -23.28 -0.83 -8.93
N SER A 142 -24.13 -1.12 -9.91
CA SER A 142 -25.25 -0.31 -10.44
C SER A 142 -26.35 0.09 -9.43
N ARG A 143 -26.15 -0.06 -8.11
CA ARG A 143 -27.20 0.16 -7.10
C ARG A 143 -26.88 1.17 -6.00
N ASN A 144 -25.61 1.50 -5.75
CA ASN A 144 -25.25 2.42 -4.67
C ASN A 144 -24.38 3.56 -5.19
N ASN A 145 -24.82 4.79 -4.97
CA ASN A 145 -24.09 6.03 -5.24
C ASN A 145 -23.01 6.22 -4.14
N ILE A 146 -22.10 5.25 -4.01
CA ILE A 146 -20.98 5.34 -3.05
C ILE A 146 -20.00 6.35 -3.62
N ASP A 147 -19.81 7.45 -2.90
CA ASP A 147 -18.80 8.42 -3.22
C ASP A 147 -17.42 7.85 -2.87
N TYR A 148 -16.70 7.44 -3.91
CA TYR A 148 -15.31 7.01 -3.81
C TYR A 148 -14.32 8.18 -3.88
N SER A 149 -14.81 9.43 -3.93
CA SER A 149 -13.97 10.59 -4.13
C SER A 149 -13.05 10.82 -2.93
N ARG A 150 -11.76 10.55 -3.19
CA ARG A 150 -10.60 11.00 -2.40
C ARG A 150 -10.44 10.39 -1.02
N ARG A 151 -10.33 9.06 -0.97
CA ARG A 151 -9.60 8.37 0.11
C ARG A 151 -8.10 8.59 -0.08
N GLU A 152 -7.43 9.01 0.98
CA GLU A 152 -6.00 9.25 0.97
C GLU A 152 -5.22 7.93 1.04
N CYS A 153 -4.08 7.88 0.34
CA CYS A 153 -3.18 6.75 0.36
C CYS A 153 -1.76 7.28 0.59
N TYR A 154 -1.17 6.95 1.74
CA TYR A 154 0.19 7.33 2.11
C TYR A 154 1.13 6.15 1.89
N TYR A 155 2.33 6.43 1.41
CA TYR A 155 3.32 5.40 1.09
C TYR A 155 4.60 5.63 1.88
N HIS A 156 5.05 4.61 2.61
CA HIS A 156 6.28 4.66 3.39
C HIS A 156 7.22 3.52 3.02
N PHE A 157 8.45 3.88 2.67
CA PHE A 157 9.54 2.92 2.58
C PHE A 157 10.03 2.58 3.99
N THR A 158 10.06 1.30 4.33
CA THR A 158 10.33 0.83 5.70
C THR A 158 11.26 -0.38 5.72
N VAL A 159 11.95 -0.52 6.84
CA VAL A 159 12.71 -1.72 7.19
C VAL A 159 12.16 -2.20 8.53
N ALA A 160 12.18 -3.52 8.79
CA ALA A 160 11.60 -4.08 10.01
C ALA A 160 12.21 -3.52 11.32
N THR A 161 13.42 -2.98 11.26
CA THR A 161 14.11 -2.33 12.39
C THR A 161 13.84 -0.83 12.50
N ASP A 162 13.00 -0.26 11.64
CA ASP A 162 12.64 1.16 11.68
C ASP A 162 11.68 1.43 12.84
N THR A 163 12.22 1.93 13.95
CA THR A 163 11.46 2.29 15.15
C THR A 163 10.54 3.49 14.94
N SER A 164 10.63 4.19 13.80
CA SER A 164 9.75 5.32 13.46
C SER A 164 8.44 4.91 12.81
N CYS A 165 8.24 3.63 12.47
CA CYS A 165 7.03 3.12 11.81
C CYS A 165 5.74 3.51 12.54
N VAL A 166 5.70 3.31 13.86
CA VAL A 166 4.52 3.65 14.68
C VAL A 166 4.21 5.14 14.58
N ARG A 167 5.23 6.00 14.65
CA ARG A 167 5.07 7.46 14.50
C ARG A 167 4.55 7.85 13.12
N LYS A 168 5.04 7.20 12.05
CA LYS A 168 4.54 7.40 10.68
C LYS A 168 3.04 7.09 10.59
N VAL A 169 2.61 5.93 11.09
CA VAL A 169 1.18 5.56 11.13
C VAL A 169 0.35 6.59 11.89
N PHE A 170 0.78 6.98 13.09
CA PHE A 170 0.05 7.97 13.90
C PHE A 170 -0.09 9.32 13.17
N ASN A 171 0.99 9.79 12.54
CA ASN A 171 0.96 11.04 11.79
C ASN A 171 0.00 10.96 10.61
N ASP A 172 0.02 9.88 9.83
CA ASP A 172 -0.88 9.72 8.68
C ASP A 172 -2.34 9.67 9.12
N VAL A 173 -2.67 8.89 10.15
CA VAL A 173 -4.06 8.81 10.65
C VAL A 173 -4.51 10.18 11.17
N HIS A 174 -3.63 10.92 11.83
CA HIS A 174 -3.95 12.28 12.25
C HIS A 174 -4.23 13.20 11.06
N GLN A 175 -3.42 13.13 9.99
CA GLN A 175 -3.65 13.90 8.77
C GLN A 175 -4.96 13.50 8.08
N MET A 176 -5.29 12.21 8.00
CA MET A 176 -6.57 11.74 7.46
C MET A 176 -7.76 12.33 8.19
N ILE A 177 -7.72 12.31 9.53
CA ILE A 177 -8.78 12.89 10.37
C ILE A 177 -8.89 14.39 10.15
N LEU A 178 -7.76 15.11 10.12
CA LEU A 178 -7.76 16.56 9.87
C LEU A 178 -8.32 16.89 8.49
N HIS A 179 -7.93 16.16 7.45
CA HIS A 179 -8.43 16.36 6.09
C HIS A 179 -9.94 16.12 6.01
N GLN A 180 -10.43 15.05 6.65
CA GLN A 180 -11.86 14.77 6.75
C GLN A 180 -12.61 15.91 7.46
N ASN A 181 -12.09 16.38 8.60
CA ASN A 181 -12.69 17.50 9.34
C ASN A 181 -12.71 18.80 8.52
N MET A 182 -11.63 19.11 7.79
CA MET A 182 -11.57 20.29 6.94
C MET A 182 -12.56 20.21 5.77
N LYS A 183 -12.72 19.03 5.14
CA LYS A 183 -13.76 18.79 4.13
C LYS A 183 -15.16 18.99 4.68
N LEU A 184 -15.46 18.44 5.87
CA LEU A 184 -16.76 18.60 6.53
C LEU A 184 -17.08 20.07 6.85
N MET A 185 -16.05 20.89 7.09
CA MET A 185 -16.17 22.33 7.31
C MET A 185 -16.21 23.16 6.00
N GLY A 186 -16.12 22.53 4.82
CA GLY A 186 -16.15 23.22 3.53
C GLY A 186 -14.88 24.02 3.21
N LEU A 187 -13.75 23.69 3.85
CA LEU A 187 -12.46 24.36 3.65
C LEU A 187 -11.62 23.73 2.52
N LEU A 188 -12.09 22.64 1.90
CA LEU A 188 -11.43 21.85 0.84
C LEU A 188 -12.44 21.31 -0.18
#